data_AF-A0A972ZSL8-F1
#
_entry.id   AF-A0A972ZSL8-F1
#
_cell.length_a   1.000
_cell.length_b   1.000
_cell.length_c   1.000
_cell.angle_alpha   90.00
_cell.angle_beta   90.00
_cell.angle_gamma   90.00
#
_symmetry.space_group_name_H-M   'P 1'
#
loop_
_entity.id
_entity.type
_entity.pdbx_description
1 polymer ?
#
loop_
_entity_poly.entity_id
_entity_poly.type
_entity_poly.pdbx_seq_one_letter_code
_entity_poly.pdbx_strand_id
1 'polypeptide(L)'
;MNRILYVLVLFLLIGCSKGIEPVNKNANQKTKQLLNYLSGLQHNKNDKLISGIRGLRFEGNGAVTGAEGIYNATGQWVGLIGQEYCKNYGDVEFDTADEAVIWEEKNPDFIEHSQNGGIIRILAHFPNPGNERYGGLRDSSANIDAIVTEGTTDRKRWLDLLDEVAEGLHDLDNHGISAIYGP
;
A
#
# COMPACT_ATOMS: atom_id res chain seq x y z
N MET A 1 -55.56 33.43 -14.98
CA MET A 1 -54.46 34.28 -15.47
C MET A 1 -53.91 35.01 -14.25
N ASN A 2 -52.69 34.87 -13.73
CA ASN A 2 -51.44 34.33 -14.25
C ASN A 2 -50.75 33.49 -13.18
N ARG A 3 -50.43 32.24 -13.53
CA ARG A 3 -49.22 31.55 -13.04
C ARG A 3 -48.03 32.25 -13.69
N ILE A 4 -46.90 32.42 -12.99
CA ILE A 4 -45.51 32.28 -13.51
C ILE A 4 -44.51 32.88 -12.50
N LEU A 5 -43.52 32.04 -12.16
CA LEU A 5 -42.17 32.34 -11.67
C LEU A 5 -41.98 33.07 -10.33
N TYR A 6 -41.87 32.27 -9.27
CA TYR A 6 -40.72 32.37 -8.37
C TYR A 6 -40.21 30.97 -8.07
N VAL A 7 -39.67 30.29 -9.09
CA VAL A 7 -38.71 29.21 -8.85
C VAL A 7 -37.45 29.92 -8.38
N LEU A 8 -37.35 30.11 -7.06
CA LEU A 8 -36.10 30.46 -6.42
C LEU A 8 -35.18 29.26 -6.67
N VAL A 9 -34.40 29.34 -7.74
CA VAL A 9 -33.27 28.45 -7.97
C VAL A 9 -32.29 28.78 -6.86
N LEU A 10 -32.47 28.09 -5.72
CA LEU A 10 -31.41 27.89 -4.75
C LEU A 10 -30.34 27.11 -5.51
N PHE A 11 -29.47 27.83 -6.23
CA PHE A 11 -28.16 27.31 -6.57
C PHE A 11 -27.50 27.01 -5.23
N LEU A 12 -27.70 25.76 -4.80
CA LEU A 12 -26.83 25.04 -3.89
C LEU A 12 -25.44 25.12 -4.52
N LEU A 13 -24.77 26.24 -4.28
CA LEU A 13 -23.32 26.31 -4.17
C LEU A 13 -22.98 25.45 -2.97
N ILE A 14 -23.12 24.13 -3.13
CA ILE A 14 -22.31 23.19 -2.40
C ILE A 14 -20.92 23.57 -2.87
N GLY A 15 -20.23 24.38 -2.08
CA GLY A 15 -18.81 24.60 -2.25
C GLY A 15 -18.22 23.22 -2.37
N CYS A 16 -17.80 22.86 -3.59
CA CYS A 16 -17.02 21.66 -3.81
C CYS A 16 -15.73 21.97 -3.07
N SER A 17 -15.66 21.58 -1.81
CA SER A 17 -14.41 21.54 -1.07
C SER A 17 -13.47 20.78 -1.98
N LYS A 18 -12.50 21.49 -2.59
CA LYS A 18 -11.52 20.85 -3.44
C LYS A 18 -10.87 19.79 -2.59
N GLY A 19 -11.10 18.54 -2.94
CA GLY A 19 -10.45 17.42 -2.32
C GLY A 19 -8.94 17.58 -2.39
N ILE A 20 -8.22 16.91 -1.51
CA ILE A 20 -6.76 16.85 -1.63
C ILE A 20 -6.45 16.00 -2.86
N GLU A 21 -5.56 16.51 -3.71
CA GLU A 21 -5.10 15.81 -4.91
C GLU A 21 -3.81 15.03 -4.60
N PRO A 22 -3.64 13.80 -5.11
CA PRO A 22 -2.38 13.09 -5.01
C PRO A 22 -1.24 13.84 -5.71
N VAL A 23 -0.02 13.70 -5.18
CA VAL A 23 1.18 14.26 -5.81
C VAL A 23 1.43 13.71 -7.21
N ASN A 24 1.04 12.46 -7.46
CA ASN A 24 0.96 11.88 -8.79
C ASN A 24 -0.28 12.44 -9.53
N LYS A 25 -0.05 13.35 -10.48
CA LYS A 25 -1.12 13.98 -11.28
C LYS A 25 -1.90 13.00 -12.15
N ASN A 26 -1.31 11.83 -12.43
CA ASN A 26 -1.92 10.77 -13.22
C ASN A 26 -2.59 9.70 -12.34
N ALA A 27 -2.71 9.93 -11.02
CA ALA A 27 -3.36 8.98 -10.12
C ALA A 27 -4.80 8.66 -10.57
N ASN A 28 -5.15 7.37 -10.51
CA ASN A 28 -6.47 6.89 -10.86
C ASN A 28 -7.55 7.41 -9.86
N GLN A 29 -8.81 7.28 -10.25
CA GLN A 29 -9.92 7.83 -9.45
C GLN A 29 -10.03 7.18 -8.06
N LYS A 30 -9.74 5.89 -7.94
CA LYS A 30 -9.78 5.17 -6.65
C LYS A 30 -8.70 5.68 -5.69
N THR A 31 -7.51 6.01 -6.21
CA THR A 31 -6.43 6.62 -5.43
C THR A 31 -6.84 7.99 -4.92
N LYS A 32 -7.47 8.81 -5.76
CA LYS A 32 -8.00 10.13 -5.36
C LYS A 32 -9.07 9.98 -4.27
N GLN A 33 -9.98 9.02 -4.43
CA GLN A 33 -11.03 8.74 -3.44
C GLN A 33 -10.44 8.27 -2.11
N LEU A 34 -9.46 7.36 -2.13
CA LEU A 34 -8.79 6.89 -0.93
C LEU A 34 -8.09 8.04 -0.19
N LEU A 35 -7.32 8.87 -0.89
CA LEU A 35 -6.66 10.02 -0.28
C LEU A 35 -7.66 10.99 0.37
N ASN A 36 -8.75 11.29 -0.34
CA ASN A 36 -9.80 12.16 0.18
C ASN A 36 -10.50 11.57 1.39
N TYR A 37 -10.82 10.27 1.36
CA TYR A 37 -11.37 9.55 2.51
C TYR A 37 -10.46 9.66 3.73
N LEU A 38 -9.17 9.33 3.58
CA LEU A 38 -8.18 9.41 4.66
C LEU A 38 -8.05 10.83 5.23
N SER A 39 -8.01 11.85 4.36
CA SER A 39 -7.93 13.25 4.78
C SER A 39 -9.19 13.76 5.49
N GLY A 40 -10.35 13.15 5.19
CA GLY A 40 -11.64 13.50 5.74
C GLY A 40 -11.89 12.92 7.14
N LEU A 41 -11.22 11.84 7.53
CA LEU A 41 -11.47 11.11 8.78
C LEU A 41 -11.48 11.99 10.02
N GLN A 42 -10.54 12.95 10.10
CA GLN A 42 -10.42 13.87 11.23
C GLN A 42 -11.66 14.75 11.45
N HIS A 43 -12.45 14.98 10.39
CA HIS A 43 -13.65 15.80 10.42
C HIS A 43 -14.91 15.01 10.79
N ASN A 44 -14.86 13.68 10.79
CA ASN A 44 -16.00 12.86 11.20
C ASN A 44 -16.28 13.05 12.70
N LYS A 45 -17.54 12.87 13.14
CA LYS A 45 -17.88 12.90 14.58
C LYS A 45 -17.41 11.62 15.28
N ASN A 46 -17.63 10.49 14.64
CA ASN A 46 -17.18 9.14 15.03
C ASN A 46 -16.30 8.56 13.91
N ASP A 47 -15.74 7.35 14.07
CA ASP A 47 -15.02 6.64 12.99
C ASP A 47 -13.89 7.44 12.35
N LYS A 48 -13.05 8.04 13.19
CA LYS A 48 -11.90 8.87 12.78
C LYS A 48 -10.59 8.09 12.66
N LEU A 49 -10.57 6.85 13.16
CA LEU A 49 -9.39 6.00 13.22
C LEU A 49 -9.68 4.69 12.49
N ILE A 50 -8.75 4.29 11.64
CA ILE A 50 -8.81 2.99 10.96
C ILE A 50 -7.99 2.01 11.79
N SER A 51 -8.61 0.94 12.26
CA SER A 51 -7.91 -0.18 12.87
C SER A 51 -7.05 -0.88 11.81
N GLY A 52 -5.82 -1.23 12.17
CA GLY A 52 -4.90 -1.89 11.25
C GLY A 52 -4.07 -2.96 11.92
N ILE A 53 -3.71 -4.00 11.17
CA ILE A 53 -2.77 -5.03 11.58
C ILE A 53 -1.87 -5.46 10.42
N ARG A 54 -0.77 -6.12 10.73
CA ARG A 54 0.04 -6.80 9.72
C ARG A 54 -0.70 -8.07 9.28
N GLY A 55 -0.80 -8.31 7.97
CA GLY A 55 -1.32 -9.53 7.36
C GLY A 55 -2.84 -9.73 7.46
N LEU A 56 -3.41 -10.42 6.46
CA LEU A 56 -4.79 -10.90 6.52
C LEU A 56 -4.84 -12.16 7.41
N ARG A 57 -3.94 -13.10 7.14
CA ARG A 57 -3.78 -14.36 7.86
C ARG A 57 -2.30 -14.65 8.11
N PHE A 58 -2.00 -15.09 9.31
CA PHE A 58 -0.72 -15.68 9.66
C PHE A 58 -0.99 -16.98 10.40
N GLU A 59 -0.55 -18.08 9.82
CA GLU A 59 -0.64 -19.39 10.44
C GLU A 59 0.64 -19.66 11.24
N GLY A 60 0.49 -19.87 12.55
CA GLY A 60 1.60 -20.22 13.43
C GLY A 60 1.09 -20.79 14.74
N ASN A 61 1.74 -21.84 15.25
CA ASN A 61 1.41 -22.47 16.55
C ASN A 61 -0.07 -22.88 16.72
N GLY A 62 -0.74 -23.29 15.62
CA GLY A 62 -2.13 -23.76 15.65
C GLY A 62 -3.20 -22.68 15.83
N ALA A 63 -2.85 -21.40 15.66
CA ALA A 63 -3.80 -20.29 15.68
C ALA A 63 -3.72 -19.46 14.39
N VAL A 64 -4.90 -19.02 13.90
CA VAL A 64 -4.98 -17.99 12.85
C VAL A 64 -4.78 -16.63 13.52
N THR A 65 -3.66 -15.97 13.18
CA THR A 65 -3.34 -14.61 13.62
C THR A 65 -3.45 -13.64 12.44
N GLY A 66 -3.36 -12.33 12.69
CA GLY A 66 -3.66 -11.29 11.69
C GLY A 66 -5.10 -10.78 11.78
N ALA A 67 -5.63 -10.25 10.67
CA ALA A 67 -6.98 -9.69 10.62
C ALA A 67 -8.08 -10.72 10.94
N GLU A 68 -7.95 -11.96 10.46
CA GLU A 68 -8.93 -13.02 10.74
C GLU A 68 -8.96 -13.40 12.22
N GLY A 69 -7.80 -13.42 12.90
CA GLY A 69 -7.73 -13.62 14.34
C GLY A 69 -8.47 -12.53 15.12
N ILE A 70 -8.34 -11.26 14.69
CA ILE A 70 -9.11 -10.15 15.28
C ILE A 70 -10.61 -10.33 15.04
N TYR A 71 -11.02 -10.71 13.83
CA TYR A 71 -12.41 -10.98 13.53
C TYR A 71 -12.98 -12.10 14.42
N ASN A 72 -12.25 -13.22 14.57
CA ASN A 72 -12.67 -14.33 15.42
C ASN A 72 -12.83 -13.92 16.89
N ALA A 73 -12.01 -12.97 17.37
CA ALA A 73 -12.07 -12.49 18.75
C ALA A 73 -13.12 -11.39 18.99
N THR A 74 -13.47 -10.60 17.97
CA THR A 74 -14.25 -9.36 18.15
C THR A 74 -15.53 -9.27 17.32
N GLY A 75 -15.69 -10.14 16.33
CA GLY A 75 -16.73 -10.07 15.31
C GLY A 75 -16.55 -8.91 14.32
N GLN A 76 -15.40 -8.24 14.31
CA GLN A 76 -15.12 -7.08 13.46
C GLN A 76 -13.84 -7.28 12.65
N TRP A 77 -13.90 -6.98 11.36
CA TRP A 77 -12.72 -6.91 10.51
C TRP A 77 -11.97 -5.59 10.76
N VAL A 78 -10.64 -5.62 10.64
CA VAL A 78 -9.86 -4.39 10.60
C VAL A 78 -10.13 -3.64 9.30
N GLY A 79 -10.02 -2.31 9.33
CA GLY A 79 -10.17 -1.50 8.12
C GLY A 79 -8.90 -1.43 7.26
N LEU A 80 -7.75 -1.85 7.80
CA LEU A 80 -6.46 -1.84 7.10
C LEU A 80 -5.64 -3.10 7.37
N ILE A 81 -5.04 -3.68 6.33
CA ILE A 81 -3.94 -4.65 6.49
C ILE A 81 -2.65 -4.11 5.89
N GLY A 82 -1.53 -4.40 6.55
CA GLY A 82 -0.19 -4.10 6.07
C GLY A 82 0.63 -5.36 5.80
N GLN A 83 1.32 -5.45 4.67
CA GLN A 83 2.30 -6.52 4.44
C GLN A 83 3.60 -6.01 3.85
N GLU A 84 4.61 -6.87 3.92
CA GLU A 84 5.99 -6.63 3.51
C GLU A 84 6.23 -7.33 2.18
N TYR A 85 6.71 -6.58 1.18
CA TYR A 85 7.09 -7.13 -0.13
C TYR A 85 8.49 -7.72 -0.14
N CYS A 86 9.41 -7.29 0.73
CA CYS A 86 10.75 -7.87 0.76
C CYS A 86 10.86 -8.98 1.81
N LYS A 87 11.48 -10.13 1.47
CA LYS A 87 11.72 -11.20 2.46
C LYS A 87 12.50 -10.65 3.66
N ASN A 88 11.86 -10.66 4.82
CA ASN A 88 12.42 -10.10 6.04
C ASN A 88 13.07 -11.19 6.89
N TYR A 89 14.30 -11.61 6.53
CA TYR A 89 15.06 -12.60 7.28
C TYR A 89 16.55 -12.24 7.35
N GLY A 90 16.91 -11.27 8.19
CA GLY A 90 18.30 -11.05 8.63
C GLY A 90 19.37 -11.14 7.52
N ASP A 91 20.22 -12.17 7.61
CA ASP A 91 21.37 -12.45 6.73
C ASP A 91 21.05 -13.45 5.60
N VAL A 92 19.76 -13.73 5.31
CA VAL A 92 19.40 -14.62 4.20
C VAL A 92 19.80 -13.97 2.88
N GLU A 93 20.45 -14.79 2.06
CA GLU A 93 20.92 -14.46 0.72
C GLU A 93 20.00 -15.09 -0.33
N PHE A 94 19.86 -14.43 -1.46
CA PHE A 94 19.04 -14.80 -2.61
C PHE A 94 19.88 -14.75 -3.88
N ASP A 95 19.54 -15.57 -4.86
CA ASP A 95 20.23 -15.58 -6.15
C ASP A 95 19.77 -14.42 -7.06
N THR A 96 18.53 -13.95 -6.87
CA THR A 96 17.86 -13.00 -7.75
C THR A 96 16.95 -12.02 -6.99
N ALA A 97 16.49 -10.97 -7.67
CA ALA A 97 15.62 -9.94 -7.09
C ALA A 97 14.20 -10.47 -6.80
N ASP A 98 13.62 -11.29 -7.68
CA ASP A 98 12.31 -11.94 -7.53
C ASP A 98 12.29 -12.91 -6.33
N GLU A 99 13.42 -13.51 -5.99
CA GLU A 99 13.53 -14.30 -4.76
C GLU A 99 13.48 -13.43 -3.49
N ALA A 100 13.99 -12.19 -3.56
CA ALA A 100 14.03 -11.24 -2.45
C ALA A 100 12.71 -10.45 -2.31
N VAL A 101 11.95 -10.26 -3.40
CA VAL A 101 10.68 -9.52 -3.43
C VAL A 101 9.50 -10.47 -3.67
N ILE A 102 8.73 -10.74 -2.62
CA ILE A 102 7.66 -11.75 -2.54
C ILE A 102 6.26 -11.19 -2.77
N TRP A 103 6.09 -10.28 -3.72
CA TRP A 103 4.78 -9.66 -3.95
C TRP A 103 3.72 -10.70 -4.35
N GLU A 104 4.08 -11.75 -5.10
CA GLU A 104 3.17 -12.83 -5.53
C GLU A 104 2.53 -13.56 -4.33
N GLU A 105 3.27 -13.69 -3.23
CA GLU A 105 2.76 -14.30 -2.00
C GLU A 105 1.82 -13.36 -1.22
N LYS A 106 1.91 -12.04 -1.40
CA LYS A 106 1.18 -11.04 -0.60
C LYS A 106 -0.03 -10.47 -1.31
N ASN A 107 0.03 -10.33 -2.63
CA ASN A 107 -1.04 -9.75 -3.42
C ASN A 107 -2.38 -10.48 -3.29
N PRO A 108 -2.47 -11.82 -3.22
CA PRO A 108 -3.75 -12.51 -3.03
C PRO A 108 -4.53 -12.02 -1.80
N ASP A 109 -3.86 -11.87 -0.65
CA ASP A 109 -4.45 -11.35 0.58
C ASP A 109 -4.87 -9.88 0.45
N PHE A 110 -4.05 -9.07 -0.23
CA PHE A 110 -4.37 -7.66 -0.48
C PHE A 110 -5.58 -7.49 -1.39
N ILE A 111 -5.66 -8.31 -2.43
CA ILE A 111 -6.79 -8.35 -3.35
C ILE A 111 -8.05 -8.75 -2.58
N GLU A 112 -8.01 -9.82 -1.80
CA GLU A 112 -9.14 -10.27 -0.99
C GLU A 112 -9.61 -9.18 -0.02
N HIS A 113 -8.69 -8.57 0.74
CA HIS A 113 -9.05 -7.55 1.72
C HIS A 113 -9.64 -6.30 1.03
N SER A 114 -9.06 -5.87 -0.11
CA SER A 114 -9.57 -4.70 -0.84
C SER A 114 -10.93 -4.95 -1.49
N GLN A 115 -11.18 -6.16 -2.01
CA GLN A 115 -12.49 -6.54 -2.55
C GLN A 115 -13.60 -6.52 -1.48
N ASN A 116 -13.24 -6.74 -0.22
CA ASN A 116 -14.14 -6.64 0.93
C ASN A 116 -14.21 -5.21 1.53
N GLY A 117 -13.67 -4.21 0.84
CA GLY A 117 -13.73 -2.79 1.25
C GLY A 117 -12.62 -2.35 2.20
N GLY A 118 -11.65 -3.21 2.47
CA GLY A 118 -10.48 -2.90 3.27
C GLY A 118 -9.43 -2.07 2.53
N ILE A 119 -8.57 -1.39 3.30
CA ILE A 119 -7.44 -0.62 2.80
C ILE A 119 -6.18 -1.45 2.94
N ILE A 120 -5.28 -1.35 1.97
CA ILE A 120 -3.99 -2.06 2.04
C ILE A 120 -2.84 -1.08 2.21
N ARG A 121 -1.84 -1.51 2.98
CA ARG A 121 -0.54 -0.85 3.11
C ARG A 121 0.57 -1.82 2.70
N ILE A 122 1.46 -1.33 1.86
CA ILE A 122 2.63 -2.09 1.40
C ILE A 122 3.87 -1.46 2.02
N LEU A 123 4.73 -2.31 2.55
CA LEU A 123 6.05 -1.97 3.06
C LEU A 123 7.09 -2.70 2.20
N ALA A 124 8.26 -2.07 2.01
CA ALA A 124 9.39 -2.68 1.31
C ALA A 124 10.69 -2.39 2.08
N HIS A 125 11.06 -3.26 3.02
CA HIS A 125 12.39 -3.20 3.61
C HIS A 125 13.37 -3.83 2.64
N PHE A 126 14.03 -3.00 1.84
CA PHE A 126 14.94 -3.51 0.82
C PHE A 126 16.23 -4.10 1.42
N PRO A 127 16.76 -5.20 0.84
CA PRO A 127 18.10 -5.68 1.14
C PRO A 127 19.17 -4.68 0.69
N ASN A 128 20.41 -4.84 1.15
CA ASN A 128 21.52 -3.99 0.76
C ASN A 128 21.89 -4.26 -0.71
N PRO A 129 21.75 -3.29 -1.63
CA PRO A 129 22.09 -3.49 -3.05
C PRO A 129 23.58 -3.68 -3.31
N GLY A 130 24.45 -3.41 -2.33
CA GLY A 130 25.87 -3.77 -2.39
C GLY A 130 26.13 -5.26 -2.21
N ASN A 131 25.14 -6.02 -1.69
CA ASN A 131 25.23 -7.47 -1.59
C ASN A 131 24.92 -8.11 -2.95
N GLU A 132 25.89 -8.86 -3.50
CA GLU A 132 25.74 -9.55 -4.78
C GLU A 132 24.67 -10.66 -4.76
N ARG A 133 24.22 -11.03 -3.56
CA ARG A 133 23.22 -12.05 -3.28
C ARG A 133 21.90 -11.45 -2.78
N TYR A 134 21.58 -10.21 -3.15
CA TYR A 134 20.30 -9.55 -2.83
C TYR A 134 19.84 -9.65 -1.36
N GLY A 135 20.77 -9.80 -0.41
CA GLY A 135 20.50 -9.98 1.02
C GLY A 135 20.94 -8.78 1.86
N GLY A 136 21.02 -8.96 3.18
CA GLY A 136 21.58 -7.92 4.07
C GLY A 136 20.58 -6.82 4.43
N LEU A 137 19.37 -7.19 4.82
CA LEU A 137 18.29 -6.28 5.25
C LEU A 137 18.66 -5.32 6.40
N ARG A 138 19.72 -5.64 7.14
CA ARG A 138 20.24 -4.85 8.27
C ARG A 138 21.69 -4.46 8.08
N ASP A 139 22.22 -4.70 6.89
CA ASP A 139 23.57 -4.29 6.55
C ASP A 139 23.57 -2.79 6.20
N SER A 140 24.22 -2.02 7.07
CA SER A 140 24.33 -0.57 6.94
C SER A 140 25.53 -0.13 6.09
N SER A 141 26.27 -1.08 5.50
CA SER A 141 27.46 -0.80 4.67
C SER A 141 27.14 -0.40 3.23
N ALA A 142 25.87 -0.24 2.87
CA ALA A 142 25.42 0.17 1.55
C ALA A 142 26.14 1.44 1.05
N ASN A 143 26.74 1.36 -0.13
CA ASN A 143 27.38 2.49 -0.77
C ASN A 143 26.34 3.33 -1.54
N ILE A 144 25.80 4.36 -0.88
CA ILE A 144 24.76 5.22 -1.46
C ILE A 144 25.22 5.88 -2.77
N ASP A 145 26.49 6.32 -2.85
CA ASP A 145 27.04 6.93 -4.06
C ASP A 145 27.02 5.95 -5.23
N ALA A 146 27.36 4.68 -4.97
CA ALA A 146 27.27 3.64 -5.99
C ALA A 146 25.81 3.40 -6.42
N ILE A 147 24.87 3.32 -5.48
CA ILE A 147 23.44 3.07 -5.76
C ILE A 147 22.80 4.14 -6.65
N VAL A 148 23.18 5.42 -6.47
CA VAL A 148 22.62 6.53 -7.24
C VAL A 148 23.39 6.86 -8.53
N THR A 149 24.59 6.29 -8.72
CA THR A 149 25.44 6.55 -9.90
C THR A 149 25.12 5.62 -11.06
N GLU A 150 24.89 6.17 -12.25
CA GLU A 150 24.64 5.39 -13.46
C GLU A 150 25.79 4.44 -13.80
N GLY A 151 25.43 3.22 -14.23
CA GLY A 151 26.38 2.22 -14.70
C GLY A 151 27.07 1.39 -13.61
N THR A 152 26.79 1.62 -12.32
CA THR A 152 27.33 0.78 -11.23
C THR A 152 26.53 -0.52 -11.07
N THR A 153 27.16 -1.54 -10.50
CA THR A 153 26.51 -2.82 -10.18
C THR A 153 25.48 -2.67 -9.06
N ASP A 154 25.76 -1.82 -8.06
CA ASP A 154 24.85 -1.57 -6.93
C ASP A 154 23.58 -0.87 -7.39
N ARG A 155 23.71 0.09 -8.32
CA ARG A 155 22.56 0.72 -8.97
C ARG A 155 21.75 -0.31 -9.75
N LYS A 156 22.41 -1.19 -10.50
CA LYS A 156 21.70 -2.22 -11.25
C LYS A 156 20.86 -3.10 -10.31
N ARG A 157 21.46 -3.66 -9.26
CA ARG A 157 20.75 -4.49 -8.27
C ARG A 157 19.62 -3.72 -7.58
N TRP A 158 19.83 -2.45 -7.27
CA TRP A 158 18.79 -1.59 -6.72
C TRP A 158 17.60 -1.41 -7.67
N LEU A 159 17.88 -1.18 -8.96
CA LEU A 159 16.83 -1.07 -9.97
C LEU A 159 16.11 -2.40 -10.18
N ASP A 160 16.83 -3.53 -10.19
CA ASP A 160 16.22 -4.86 -10.30
C ASP A 160 15.23 -5.10 -9.15
N LEU A 161 15.56 -4.73 -7.90
CA LEU A 161 14.64 -4.81 -6.75
C LEU A 161 13.43 -3.85 -6.88
N LEU A 162 13.64 -2.64 -7.39
CA LEU A 162 12.56 -1.68 -7.61
C LEU A 162 11.61 -2.13 -8.71
N ASP A 163 12.13 -2.75 -9.76
CA ASP A 163 11.34 -3.29 -10.86
C ASP A 163 10.42 -4.41 -10.35
N GLU A 164 10.91 -5.33 -9.52
CA GLU A 164 10.09 -6.37 -8.88
C GLU A 164 8.98 -5.80 -7.99
N VAL A 165 9.28 -4.76 -7.19
CA VAL A 165 8.25 -4.07 -6.40
C VAL A 165 7.24 -3.37 -7.30
N ALA A 166 7.69 -2.78 -8.41
CA ALA A 166 6.83 -2.12 -9.37
C ALA A 166 5.91 -3.13 -10.09
N GLU A 167 6.38 -4.34 -10.39
CA GLU A 167 5.55 -5.42 -10.92
C GLU A 167 4.42 -5.80 -9.96
N GLY A 168 4.73 -5.99 -8.67
CA GLY A 168 3.72 -6.25 -7.66
C GLY A 168 2.68 -5.12 -7.50
N LEU A 169 3.12 -3.86 -7.59
CA LEU A 169 2.22 -2.71 -7.58
C LEU A 169 1.37 -2.63 -8.86
N HIS A 170 1.94 -3.01 -10.01
CA HIS A 170 1.23 -3.04 -11.28
C HIS A 170 0.15 -4.13 -11.29
N ASP A 171 0.42 -5.30 -10.72
CA ASP A 171 -0.58 -6.36 -10.52
C ASP A 171 -1.79 -5.84 -9.70
N LEU A 172 -1.57 -5.09 -8.63
CA LEU A 172 -2.66 -4.47 -7.86
C LEU A 172 -3.42 -3.41 -8.67
N ASP A 173 -2.73 -2.59 -9.48
CA ASP A 173 -3.38 -1.61 -10.35
C ASP A 173 -4.23 -2.28 -11.44
N ASN A 174 -3.78 -3.43 -11.98
CA ASN A 174 -4.55 -4.25 -12.92
C ASN A 174 -5.85 -4.80 -12.29
N HIS A 175 -5.88 -4.97 -10.98
CA HIS A 175 -7.07 -5.30 -10.20
C HIS A 175 -7.88 -4.05 -9.75
N GLY A 176 -7.46 -2.86 -10.18
CA GLY A 176 -8.08 -1.60 -9.80
C GLY A 176 -7.98 -1.32 -8.31
N ILE A 177 -6.87 -1.69 -7.66
CA ILE A 177 -6.63 -1.50 -6.23
C ILE A 177 -5.68 -0.30 -6.02
N SER A 178 -5.96 0.48 -5.00
CA SER A 178 -5.09 1.58 -4.57
C SER A 178 -4.48 1.24 -3.22
N ALA A 179 -3.17 1.39 -3.11
CA ALA A 179 -2.42 1.06 -1.91
C ALA A 179 -1.84 2.30 -1.23
N ILE A 180 -1.66 2.23 0.09
CA ILE A 180 -0.74 3.11 0.81
C ILE A 180 0.65 2.49 0.70
N TYR A 181 1.54 3.09 -0.10
CA TYR A 181 2.92 2.63 -0.22
C TYR A 181 3.81 3.34 0.82
N GLY A 182 4.44 2.55 1.69
CA GLY A 182 5.48 2.97 2.61
C GLY A 182 6.82 2.40 2.18
N PRO A 183 7.60 3.11 1.33
CA PRO A 183 8.94 2.67 0.94
C PRO A 183 9.91 2.62 2.12
#